data_AF-A0A924C1J4-F1
#
_entry.id   AF-A0A924C1J4-F1
#
_cell.length_a   1.000
_cell.length_b   1.000
_cell.length_c   1.000
_cell.angle_alpha   90.00
_cell.angle_beta   90.00
_cell.angle_gamma   90.00
#
_symmetry.space_group_name_H-M   'P 1'
#
loop_
_entity.id
_entity.type
_entity.pdbx_description
1 polymer ?
#
loop_
_entity_poly.entity_id
_entity_poly.type
_entity_poly.pdbx_seq_one_letter_code
_entity_poly.pdbx_strand_id
1 'polypeptide(L)'
;MLREPDIGPDIWPDIGPDPFLADVLQGLAQQPKVVPARWLYDDNGSALFEAITRLPEYYPTRVESGILTQSAQAIADAVGAGRAVVEFGAGSAAKTPLVLDAISPAAYVALDISGDFLRDACARLQQRYPHLPITALEADFMHATALPASVAGLPKLGFFPGSTIGN
;
A
#
# COMPACT_ATOMS: atom_id res chain seq x y z
N MET A 1 13.18 15.79 49.03
CA MET A 1 13.59 16.69 47.94
C MET A 1 14.35 15.84 46.93
N LEU A 2 13.60 15.16 46.04
CA LEU A 2 14.19 14.33 45.00
C LEU A 2 14.56 15.26 43.85
N ARG A 3 15.83 15.23 43.44
CA ARG A 3 16.33 16.00 42.30
C ARG A 3 15.65 15.49 41.03
N GLU A 4 15.10 16.41 40.25
CA GLU A 4 14.69 16.12 38.87
C GLU A 4 15.93 15.70 38.07
N PRO A 5 15.81 14.72 37.16
CA PRO A 5 16.92 14.35 36.29
C PRO A 5 17.20 15.50 35.32
N ASP A 6 18.46 15.92 35.31
CA ASP A 6 19.04 16.90 34.39
C ASP A 6 19.06 16.31 32.98
N ILE A 7 18.03 16.61 32.19
CA ILE A 7 17.99 16.35 30.76
C ILE A 7 18.74 17.49 30.08
N GLY A 8 20.05 17.30 29.94
CA GLY A 8 20.94 18.20 29.20
C GLY A 8 20.49 18.38 27.74
N PRO A 9 20.89 19.49 27.09
CA PRO A 9 20.50 19.77 25.72
C PRO A 9 21.25 18.83 24.76
N ASP A 10 20.54 18.38 23.73
CA ASP A 10 21.07 17.77 22.50
C ASP A 10 21.64 16.34 22.59
N ILE A 11 20.75 15.33 22.59
CA ILE A 11 21.09 13.93 22.25
C ILE A 11 20.17 13.34 21.17
N TRP A 12 19.54 14.17 20.34
CA TRP A 12 18.91 13.68 19.11
C TRP A 12 19.89 13.94 17.98
N PRO A 13 20.40 12.91 17.27
CA PRO A 13 21.16 13.16 16.05
C PRO A 13 20.31 13.99 15.10
N ASP A 14 20.94 14.90 14.35
CA ASP A 14 20.31 15.63 13.25
C ASP A 14 20.00 14.64 12.13
N ILE A 15 18.92 13.89 12.33
CA ILE A 15 18.23 13.15 11.28
C ILE A 15 17.41 14.23 10.59
N GLY A 16 17.68 14.50 9.31
CA GLY A 16 16.80 15.34 8.50
C GLY A 16 15.33 14.94 8.73
N PRO A 17 14.36 15.86 8.58
CA PRO A 17 13.09 15.80 9.29
C PRO A 17 12.45 14.41 9.17
N ASP A 18 12.45 13.66 10.27
CA ASP A 18 11.68 12.42 10.40
C ASP A 18 10.23 12.77 10.06
N PRO A 19 9.67 12.26 8.94
CA PRO A 19 8.33 12.63 8.49
C PRO A 19 7.28 12.32 9.56
N PHE A 20 7.48 11.26 10.36
CA PHE A 20 6.59 10.92 11.46
C PHE A 20 6.64 11.98 12.56
N LEU A 21 7.84 12.33 13.04
CA LEU A 21 8.02 13.37 14.05
C LEU A 21 7.43 14.71 13.59
N ALA A 22 7.73 15.12 12.36
CA ALA A 22 7.25 16.37 11.79
C ALA A 22 5.71 16.42 11.72
N ASP A 23 5.09 15.38 11.19
CA ASP A 23 3.63 15.29 11.08
C ASP A 23 2.95 15.29 12.45
N VAL A 24 3.48 14.54 13.42
CA VAL A 24 2.90 14.43 14.77
C VAL A 24 2.98 15.77 15.48
N LEU A 25 4.14 16.45 15.44
CA LEU A 25 4.30 17.76 16.06
C LEU A 25 3.35 18.80 15.43
N GLN A 26 3.31 18.87 14.10
CA GLN A 26 2.42 19.77 13.39
C GLN A 26 0.94 19.47 13.66
N GLY A 27 0.57 18.19 13.69
CA GLY A 27 -0.79 17.73 13.87
C GLY A 27 -1.33 17.95 15.29
N LEU A 28 -0.51 17.72 16.31
CA LEU A 28 -0.88 17.92 17.71
C LEU A 28 -0.93 19.41 18.13
N ALA A 29 -0.28 20.29 17.36
CA ALA A 29 -0.35 21.73 17.54
C ALA A 29 -1.66 22.35 17.02
N GLN A 30 -2.44 21.64 16.20
CA GLN A 30 -3.69 22.14 15.60
C GLN A 30 -4.90 22.09 16.54
N GLN A 31 -5.95 22.83 16.18
CA GLN A 31 -7.29 22.80 16.81
C GLN A 31 -8.37 22.73 15.71
N PRO A 32 -8.96 21.54 15.44
CA PRO A 32 -8.77 20.27 16.15
C PRO A 32 -7.40 19.63 15.87
N LYS A 33 -6.94 18.77 16.79
CA LYS A 33 -5.72 17.97 16.60
C LYS A 33 -5.95 16.92 15.53
N VAL A 34 -4.92 16.63 14.74
CA VAL A 34 -4.97 15.65 13.65
C VAL A 34 -3.67 14.85 13.61
N VAL A 35 -3.74 13.57 13.21
CA VAL A 35 -2.57 12.77 12.83
C VAL A 35 -2.90 12.12 11.49
N PRO A 36 -2.01 12.20 10.47
CA PRO A 36 -2.26 11.57 9.19
C PRO A 36 -2.52 10.05 9.30
N ALA A 37 -3.53 9.56 8.59
CA ALA A 37 -3.94 8.16 8.64
C ALA A 37 -2.86 7.18 8.15
N ARG A 38 -1.88 7.64 7.34
CA ARG A 38 -0.74 6.81 6.90
C ARG A 38 0.02 6.18 8.08
N TRP A 39 0.04 6.84 9.24
CA TRP A 39 0.71 6.34 10.45
C TRP A 39 -0.08 5.26 11.19
N LEU A 40 -1.29 4.90 10.71
CA LEU A 40 -2.04 3.74 11.21
C LEU A 40 -1.54 2.42 10.62
N TYR A 41 -0.61 2.43 9.66
CA TYR A 41 -0.24 1.26 8.86
C TYR A 41 1.22 0.82 9.06
N ASP A 42 1.68 0.79 10.31
CA ASP A 42 2.82 -0.07 10.67
C ASP A 42 2.44 -1.56 10.51
N ASP A 43 3.35 -2.48 10.84
CA ASP A 43 3.09 -3.92 10.70
C ASP A 43 1.84 -4.37 11.48
N ASN A 44 1.69 -3.86 12.71
CA ASN A 44 0.57 -4.20 13.57
C ASN A 44 -0.74 -3.58 13.07
N GLY A 45 -0.71 -2.32 12.67
CA GLY A 45 -1.83 -1.60 12.08
C GLY A 45 -2.31 -2.22 10.77
N SER A 46 -1.37 -2.69 9.95
CA SER A 46 -1.65 -3.45 8.72
C SER A 46 -2.32 -4.80 9.03
N ALA A 47 -1.82 -5.54 10.01
CA ALA A 47 -2.44 -6.78 10.47
C ALA A 47 -3.85 -6.56 11.06
N LEU A 48 -4.07 -5.45 11.78
CA LEU A 48 -5.38 -5.05 12.28
C LEU A 48 -6.33 -4.70 11.13
N PHE A 49 -5.88 -3.95 10.13
CA PHE A 49 -6.68 -3.65 8.95
C PHE A 49 -7.10 -4.92 8.21
N GLU A 50 -6.18 -5.88 8.05
CA GLU A 50 -6.51 -7.20 7.50
C GLU A 50 -7.63 -7.90 8.29
N ALA A 51 -7.59 -7.82 9.62
CA ALA A 51 -8.67 -8.34 10.46
C ALA A 51 -9.99 -7.59 10.25
N ILE A 52 -9.95 -6.26 10.12
CA ILE A 52 -11.11 -5.43 9.81
C ILE A 52 -11.76 -5.88 8.51
N THR A 53 -10.98 -6.20 7.47
CA THR A 53 -11.55 -6.62 6.17
C THR A 53 -12.42 -7.89 6.22
N ARG A 54 -12.32 -8.67 7.29
CA ARG A 54 -13.08 -9.92 7.51
C ARG A 54 -14.31 -9.74 8.39
N LEU A 55 -14.49 -8.56 9.00
CA LEU A 55 -15.65 -8.29 9.84
C LEU A 55 -16.95 -8.28 9.01
N PRO A 56 -18.06 -8.83 9.53
CA PRO A 56 -19.34 -8.81 8.82
C PRO A 56 -19.82 -7.37 8.52
N GLU A 57 -19.53 -6.43 9.42
CA GLU A 57 -19.87 -5.01 9.32
C GLU A 57 -19.04 -4.29 8.23
N TYR A 58 -17.78 -4.72 8.01
CA TYR A 58 -16.89 -4.13 7.03
C TYR A 58 -17.13 -4.73 5.63
N TYR A 59 -18.24 -4.34 5.01
CA TYR A 59 -18.61 -4.81 3.68
C TYR A 59 -17.67 -4.42 2.52
N PRO A 60 -16.90 -3.30 2.52
CA PRO A 60 -16.22 -2.80 1.32
C PRO A 60 -15.36 -3.84 0.61
N THR A 61 -14.49 -4.54 1.35
CA THR A 61 -13.60 -5.56 0.78
C THR A 61 -14.38 -6.70 0.12
N ARG A 62 -15.47 -7.15 0.75
CA ARG A 62 -16.30 -8.25 0.23
C ARG A 62 -17.05 -7.86 -1.03
N VAL A 63 -17.64 -6.66 -1.04
CA VAL A 63 -18.39 -6.16 -2.20
C VAL A 63 -17.46 -5.90 -3.37
N GLU A 64 -16.33 -5.24 -3.14
CA GLU A 64 -15.34 -5.00 -4.19
C GLU A 64 -14.80 -6.30 -4.79
N SER A 65 -14.46 -7.29 -3.96
CA SER A 65 -14.01 -8.61 -4.43
C SER A 65 -15.08 -9.31 -5.28
N GLY A 66 -16.36 -9.19 -4.88
CA GLY A 66 -17.49 -9.70 -5.66
C GLY A 66 -17.61 -9.04 -7.03
N ILE A 67 -17.45 -7.70 -7.09
CA ILE A 67 -17.49 -6.94 -8.34
C ILE A 67 -16.33 -7.33 -9.27
N LEU A 68 -15.10 -7.39 -8.74
CA LEU A 68 -13.91 -7.78 -9.50
C LEU A 68 -14.08 -9.18 -10.11
N THR A 69 -14.61 -10.11 -9.31
CA THR A 69 -14.87 -11.49 -9.78
C THR A 69 -15.93 -11.51 -10.89
N GLN A 70 -17.05 -10.81 -10.70
CA GLN A 70 -18.15 -10.78 -11.69
C GLN A 70 -17.76 -10.06 -12.98
N SER A 71 -16.88 -9.06 -12.87
CA SER A 71 -16.46 -8.22 -13.99
C SER A 71 -15.15 -8.67 -14.64
N ALA A 72 -14.58 -9.81 -14.22
CA ALA A 72 -13.27 -10.28 -14.66
C ALA A 72 -13.12 -10.28 -16.20
N GLN A 73 -14.09 -10.83 -16.93
CA GLN A 73 -14.05 -10.87 -18.39
C GLN A 73 -14.13 -9.46 -19.01
N ALA A 74 -15.02 -8.60 -18.51
CA ALA A 74 -15.16 -7.24 -19.00
C ALA A 74 -13.88 -6.41 -18.77
N ILE A 75 -13.21 -6.64 -17.64
CA ILE A 75 -11.89 -6.05 -17.35
C ILE A 75 -10.87 -6.56 -18.36
N ALA A 76 -10.81 -7.88 -18.60
CA ALA A 76 -9.89 -8.48 -19.56
C ALA A 76 -10.03 -7.87 -20.97
N ASP A 77 -11.26 -7.76 -21.45
CA ASP A 77 -11.56 -7.24 -22.78
C ASP A 77 -11.18 -5.76 -22.91
N ALA A 78 -11.42 -4.95 -21.88
CA ALA A 78 -11.09 -3.53 -21.87
C ALA A 78 -9.59 -3.25 -21.70
N VAL A 79 -8.89 -4.07 -20.91
CA VAL A 79 -7.47 -3.89 -20.60
C VAL A 79 -6.61 -4.39 -21.77
N GLY A 80 -6.94 -5.54 -22.35
CA GLY A 80 -6.08 -6.24 -23.31
C GLY A 80 -4.84 -6.87 -22.65
N ALA A 81 -3.92 -7.38 -23.47
CA ALA A 81 -2.77 -8.14 -23.00
C ALA A 81 -1.50 -7.28 -22.80
N GLY A 82 -0.55 -7.82 -22.05
CA GLY A 82 0.84 -7.35 -22.00
C GLY A 82 1.08 -6.08 -21.17
N ARG A 83 0.16 -5.73 -20.27
CA ARG A 83 0.31 -4.55 -19.40
C ARG A 83 1.15 -4.85 -18.17
N ALA A 84 1.90 -3.84 -17.71
CA ALA A 84 2.41 -3.81 -16.35
C ALA A 84 1.31 -3.30 -15.42
N VAL A 85 0.89 -4.14 -14.49
CA VAL A 85 -0.09 -3.79 -13.46
C VAL A 85 0.65 -3.08 -12.33
N VAL A 86 0.21 -1.88 -11.99
CA VAL A 86 0.79 -1.03 -10.95
C VAL A 86 -0.28 -0.85 -9.88
N GLU A 87 -0.11 -1.49 -8.73
CA GLU A 87 -1.06 -1.42 -7.62
C GLU A 87 -0.62 -0.38 -6.60
N PHE A 88 -1.52 0.54 -6.27
CA PHE A 88 -1.29 1.61 -5.30
C PHE A 88 -1.91 1.25 -3.96
N GLY A 89 -1.11 1.26 -2.88
CA GLY A 89 -1.55 0.83 -1.56
C GLY A 89 -1.91 -0.65 -1.54
N ALA A 90 -0.98 -1.50 -1.99
CA ALA A 90 -1.24 -2.92 -2.21
C ALA A 90 -1.57 -3.68 -0.92
N GLY A 91 -1.06 -3.24 0.24
CA GLY A 91 -1.25 -3.92 1.53
C GLY A 91 -0.97 -5.42 1.43
N SER A 92 -1.98 -6.25 1.72
CA SER A 92 -1.87 -7.71 1.66
C SER A 92 -1.94 -8.29 0.25
N ALA A 93 -2.28 -7.46 -0.72
CA ALA A 93 -2.52 -7.82 -2.12
C ALA A 93 -3.60 -8.91 -2.28
N ALA A 94 -4.55 -9.01 -1.35
CA ALA A 94 -5.56 -10.09 -1.33
C ALA A 94 -6.50 -10.06 -2.55
N LYS A 95 -6.73 -8.88 -3.14
CA LYS A 95 -7.59 -8.68 -4.32
C LYS A 95 -6.82 -8.79 -5.63
N THR A 96 -5.50 -8.62 -5.59
CA THR A 96 -4.60 -8.64 -6.75
C THR A 96 -4.78 -9.90 -7.62
N PRO A 97 -4.90 -11.12 -7.05
CA PRO A 97 -5.14 -12.32 -7.86
C PRO A 97 -6.38 -12.22 -8.75
N LEU A 98 -7.44 -11.54 -8.31
CA LEU A 98 -8.68 -11.41 -9.10
C LEU A 98 -8.44 -10.66 -10.41
N VAL A 99 -7.55 -9.67 -10.40
CA VAL A 99 -7.18 -8.89 -11.59
C VAL A 99 -6.12 -9.64 -12.40
N LEU A 100 -5.10 -10.20 -11.75
CA LEU A 100 -4.03 -10.91 -12.45
C LEU A 100 -4.53 -12.18 -13.16
N ASP A 101 -5.49 -12.88 -12.58
CA ASP A 101 -6.11 -14.08 -13.18
C ASP A 101 -7.05 -13.72 -14.34
N ALA A 102 -7.64 -12.51 -14.32
CA ALA A 102 -8.55 -12.05 -15.36
C ALA A 102 -7.81 -11.63 -16.63
N ILE A 103 -6.56 -11.17 -16.52
CA ILE A 103 -5.81 -10.58 -17.64
C ILE A 103 -4.55 -11.39 -17.96
N SER A 104 -3.83 -10.98 -19.00
CA SER A 104 -2.48 -11.52 -19.31
C SER A 104 -1.43 -10.44 -19.06
N PRO A 105 -1.02 -10.21 -17.80
CA PRO A 105 -0.10 -9.14 -17.45
C PRO A 105 1.34 -9.50 -17.86
N ALA A 106 2.13 -8.49 -18.21
CA ALA A 106 3.56 -8.63 -18.49
C ALA A 106 4.43 -8.46 -17.23
N ALA A 107 3.93 -7.75 -16.23
CA ALA A 107 4.59 -7.51 -14.94
C ALA A 107 3.57 -7.03 -13.90
N TYR A 108 3.92 -7.16 -12.63
CA TYR A 108 3.19 -6.58 -11.51
C TYR A 108 4.13 -5.79 -10.60
N VAL A 109 3.76 -4.55 -10.29
CA VAL A 109 4.49 -3.65 -9.39
C VAL A 109 3.53 -3.25 -8.27
N ALA A 110 3.87 -3.59 -7.05
CA ALA A 110 3.08 -3.25 -5.87
C ALA A 110 3.73 -2.06 -5.16
N LEU A 111 2.95 -1.00 -4.90
CA LEU A 111 3.38 0.18 -4.16
C LEU A 111 2.70 0.19 -2.80
N ASP A 112 3.47 0.39 -1.74
CA ASP A 112 2.95 0.60 -0.39
C ASP A 112 3.99 1.30 0.49
N ILE A 113 3.55 1.96 1.55
CA ILE A 113 4.43 2.56 2.57
C ILE A 113 4.94 1.51 3.57
N SER A 114 4.21 0.39 3.73
CA SER A 114 4.59 -0.69 4.63
C SER A 114 5.52 -1.69 3.93
N GLY A 115 6.82 -1.41 3.98
CA GLY A 115 7.85 -2.15 3.25
C GLY A 115 7.90 -3.66 3.52
N ASP A 116 8.02 -4.06 4.78
CA ASP A 116 8.15 -5.48 5.14
C ASP A 116 6.88 -6.27 4.84
N PHE A 117 5.71 -5.71 5.21
CA PHE A 117 4.42 -6.30 4.91
C PHE A 117 4.19 -6.48 3.39
N LEU A 118 4.59 -5.50 2.59
CA LEU A 118 4.53 -5.53 1.13
C LEU A 118 5.44 -6.63 0.55
N ARG A 119 6.68 -6.75 1.04
CA ARG A 119 7.63 -7.78 0.60
C ARG A 119 7.09 -9.18 0.83
N ASP A 120 6.48 -9.42 2.00
CA ASP A 120 5.84 -10.70 2.32
C ASP A 120 4.64 -10.99 1.41
N ALA A 121 3.81 -9.98 1.11
CA ALA A 121 2.71 -10.13 0.17
C ALA A 121 3.19 -10.47 -1.25
N CYS A 122 4.20 -9.76 -1.75
CA CYS A 122 4.82 -10.04 -3.05
C CYS A 122 5.46 -11.43 -3.10
N ALA A 123 6.09 -11.90 -2.03
CA ALA A 123 6.67 -13.24 -1.97
C ALA A 123 5.59 -14.34 -2.10
N ARG A 124 4.45 -14.18 -1.43
CA ARG A 124 3.30 -15.10 -1.57
C ARG A 124 2.74 -15.08 -2.99
N LEU A 125 2.60 -13.90 -3.59
CA LEU A 125 2.17 -13.79 -4.99
C LEU A 125 3.17 -14.42 -5.95
N GLN A 126 4.47 -14.28 -5.72
CA GLN A 126 5.49 -14.86 -6.59
C GLN A 126 5.43 -16.39 -6.61
N GLN A 127 5.07 -17.03 -5.49
CA GLN A 127 4.81 -18.46 -5.43
C GLN A 127 3.60 -18.88 -6.27
N ARG A 128 2.54 -18.05 -6.29
CA ARG A 128 1.33 -18.29 -7.10
C ARG A 128 1.56 -18.05 -8.59
N TYR A 129 2.38 -17.06 -8.94
CA TYR A 129 2.67 -16.64 -10.31
C TYR A 129 4.16 -16.75 -10.63
N PRO A 130 4.73 -17.97 -10.72
CA PRO A 130 6.19 -18.17 -10.82
C PRO A 130 6.82 -17.58 -12.08
N HIS A 131 6.02 -17.28 -13.10
CA HIS A 131 6.48 -16.72 -14.38
C HIS A 131 6.16 -15.23 -14.56
N LEU A 132 5.41 -14.63 -13.63
CA LEU A 132 5.11 -13.21 -13.65
C LEU A 132 6.21 -12.46 -12.89
N PRO A 133 6.88 -11.47 -13.51
CA PRO A 133 7.77 -10.58 -12.78
C PRO A 133 6.97 -9.75 -11.77
N ILE A 134 7.28 -9.91 -10.48
CA ILE A 134 6.67 -9.16 -9.38
C ILE A 134 7.72 -8.28 -8.70
N THR A 135 7.39 -7.01 -8.47
CA THR A 135 8.28 -6.06 -7.78
C THR A 135 7.54 -5.33 -6.68
N ALA A 136 8.07 -5.41 -5.45
CA ALA A 136 7.65 -4.56 -4.35
C ALA A 136 8.39 -3.21 -4.43
N LEU A 137 7.66 -2.11 -4.33
CA LEU A 137 8.19 -0.76 -4.31
C LEU A 137 7.67 -0.03 -3.07
N GLU A 138 8.53 0.09 -2.07
CA GLU A 138 8.23 0.85 -0.85
C GLU A 138 8.20 2.35 -1.18
N ALA A 139 7.01 2.94 -1.24
CA ALA A 139 6.80 4.31 -1.69
C ALA A 139 5.48 4.89 -1.19
N ASP A 140 5.49 6.20 -0.94
CA ASP A 140 4.28 6.98 -0.74
C ASP A 140 3.65 7.33 -2.09
N PHE A 141 2.53 6.68 -2.42
CA PHE A 141 1.81 6.89 -3.68
C PHE A 141 1.19 8.29 -3.80
N MET A 142 1.17 9.09 -2.74
CA MET A 142 0.76 10.50 -2.78
C MET A 142 1.80 11.38 -3.50
N HIS A 143 3.02 10.87 -3.69
CA HIS A 143 4.10 11.54 -4.39
C HIS A 143 4.44 10.84 -5.70
N ALA A 144 4.94 11.61 -6.66
CA ALA A 144 5.40 11.07 -7.93
C ALA A 144 6.54 10.06 -7.67
N THR A 145 6.26 8.78 -7.95
CA THR A 145 7.20 7.69 -7.72
C THR A 145 7.67 7.14 -9.07
N ALA A 146 8.98 7.02 -9.24
CA ALA A 146 9.56 6.40 -10.43
C ALA A 146 9.35 4.88 -10.39
N LEU A 147 8.71 4.35 -11.42
CA LEU A 147 8.53 2.90 -11.56
C LEU A 147 9.86 2.22 -11.95
N PRO A 148 10.03 0.93 -11.64
CA PRO A 148 11.22 0.17 -12.03
C PRO A 148 11.49 0.23 -13.53
N ALA A 149 12.77 0.33 -13.91
CA ALA A 149 13.17 0.40 -15.32
C ALA A 149 12.69 -0.83 -16.13
N SER A 150 12.55 -1.99 -15.48
CA SER A 150 12.03 -3.24 -16.06
C SER A 150 10.64 -3.10 -16.67
N VAL A 151 9.83 -2.14 -16.21
CA VAL A 151 8.48 -1.91 -16.74
C VAL A 151 8.37 -0.66 -17.59
N ALA A 152 9.43 0.14 -17.77
CA ALA A 152 9.36 1.46 -18.40
C ALA A 152 8.66 1.45 -19.77
N GLY A 153 9.02 0.49 -20.64
CA GLY A 153 8.47 0.37 -21.99
C GLY A 153 7.11 -0.34 -22.11
N LEU A 154 6.54 -0.84 -21.01
CA LEU A 154 5.27 -1.58 -21.03
C LEU A 154 4.06 -0.63 -20.94
N PRO A 155 2.93 -0.92 -21.60
CA PRO A 155 1.67 -0.22 -21.32
C PRO A 155 1.26 -0.46 -19.87
N LYS A 156 0.71 0.56 -19.21
CA LYS A 156 0.37 0.51 -17.78
C LYS A 156 -1.11 0.22 -17.54
N LEU A 157 -1.38 -0.51 -16.47
CA LEU A 157 -2.68 -0.58 -15.81
C LEU A 157 -2.48 -0.12 -14.37
N GLY A 158 -3.01 1.04 -14.01
CA GLY A 158 -3.09 1.44 -12.61
C GLY A 158 -4.25 0.72 -11.93
N PHE A 159 -3.98 0.10 -10.78
CA PHE A 159 -4.98 -0.57 -9.95
C PHE A 159 -4.97 0.07 -8.57
N PHE A 160 -6.08 0.69 -8.17
CA PHE A 160 -6.18 1.38 -6.88
C PHE A 160 -7.46 0.96 -6.14
N PRO A 161 -7.45 -0.24 -5.52
CA PRO A 161 -8.64 -0.80 -4.91
C PRO A 161 -8.86 -0.30 -3.48
N GLY A 162 -9.97 -0.70 -2.86
CA GLY A 162 -10.24 -0.49 -1.43
C GLY A 162 -10.85 0.86 -1.09
N SER A 163 -11.24 1.68 -2.08
CA SER A 163 -11.76 3.03 -1.86
C SER A 163 -10.78 3.96 -1.13
N THR A 164 -9.48 3.65 -1.15
CA THR A 164 -8.41 4.40 -0.48
C THR A 164 -8.30 5.85 -0.98
N ILE A 165 -8.72 6.12 -2.22
CA ILE A 165 -8.83 7.47 -2.80
C ILE A 165 -9.80 8.40 -2.04
N GLY A 166 -10.69 7.84 -1.22
CA GLY A 166 -11.65 8.60 -0.41
C GLY A 166 -11.08 9.17 0.89
N ASN A 167 -9.83 8.84 1.23
CA ASN A 167 -9.09 9.44 2.36
C ASN A 167 -8.44 10.75 1.95
#